data_AF-A0A951GKS5-F1
#
_entry.id   AF-A0A951GKS5-F1
#
_cell.length_a   1.000
_cell.length_b   1.000
_cell.length_c   1.000
_cell.angle_alpha   90.00
_cell.angle_beta   90.00
_cell.angle_gamma   90.00
#
_symmetry.space_group_name_H-M   'P 1'
#
loop_
_entity.id
_entity.type
_entity.pdbx_description
1 polymer ?
#
loop_
_entity_poly.entity_id
_entity_poly.type
_entity_poly.pdbx_seq_one_letter_code
_entity_poly.pdbx_strand_id
1 'polypeptide(L)'
;MQDTQEDVHQAPALSGSEIWDELRAEAEQTIAREEALRGVLEATVLFQTNFAAGLGSLLAGKLAHSFMPAATLAQLANAAMTERPAIIAEAAADLAAIRARDPAAESYLTPF
;
A
#
# COMPACT_ATOMS: atom_id res chain seq x y z
N MET A 1 -30.98 36.73 2.20
CA MET A 1 -31.32 35.55 3.03
C MET A 1 -30.06 34.71 3.09
N GLN A 2 -29.48 34.66 4.28
CA GLN A 2 -28.35 33.80 4.64
C GLN A 2 -28.78 32.33 4.56
N ASP A 3 -27.89 31.46 4.09
CA ASP A 3 -27.32 30.35 4.88
C ASP A 3 -26.23 29.68 4.03
N THR A 4 -24.94 29.91 4.30
CA THR A 4 -24.06 29.18 5.23
C THR A 4 -23.58 27.83 4.66
N GLN A 5 -22.34 27.85 4.15
CA GLN A 5 -21.30 26.80 4.11
C GLN A 5 -21.68 25.32 4.08
N GLU A 6 -21.18 24.63 3.05
CA GLU A 6 -20.33 23.44 3.25
C GLU A 6 -19.12 23.52 2.29
N ASP A 7 -18.14 24.34 2.67
CA ASP A 7 -16.77 24.21 2.20
C ASP A 7 -16.17 23.03 2.97
N VAL A 8 -16.33 21.83 2.41
CA VAL A 8 -15.63 20.64 2.90
C VAL A 8 -14.23 20.70 2.32
N HIS A 9 -13.25 20.99 3.18
CA HIS A 9 -11.82 20.81 2.91
C HIS A 9 -11.55 19.33 2.55
N GLN A 10 -11.78 18.95 1.29
CA GLN A 10 -11.27 17.70 0.74
C GLN A 10 -9.80 17.92 0.44
N ALA A 11 -8.93 17.44 1.34
CA ALA A 11 -7.57 17.13 0.95
C ALA A 11 -7.63 16.25 -0.30
N PRO A 12 -6.84 16.53 -1.35
CA PRO A 12 -6.87 15.73 -2.57
C PRO A 12 -6.60 14.26 -2.20
N ALA A 13 -7.53 13.37 -2.53
CA ALA A 13 -7.32 11.94 -2.38
C ALA A 13 -6.15 11.56 -3.30
N LEU A 14 -5.05 11.12 -2.71
CA LEU A 14 -3.88 10.69 -3.47
C LEU A 14 -4.24 9.50 -4.37
N SER A 15 -3.74 9.54 -5.59
CA SER A 15 -3.79 8.41 -6.52
C SER A 15 -2.92 7.25 -6.01
N GLY A 16 -3.20 6.04 -6.49
CA GLY A 16 -2.40 4.86 -6.13
C GLY A 16 -0.91 4.98 -6.51
N SER A 17 -0.57 5.77 -7.54
CA SER A 17 0.82 6.10 -7.87
C SER A 17 1.47 7.02 -6.86
N GLU A 18 0.77 8.04 -6.36
CA GLU A 18 1.31 8.97 -5.37
C GLU A 18 1.53 8.24 -4.03
N ILE A 19 0.58 7.40 -3.60
CA ILE A 19 0.74 6.55 -2.41
C ILE A 19 1.93 5.60 -2.56
N TRP A 20 2.15 5.06 -3.77
CA TRP A 20 3.29 4.18 -4.03
C TRP A 20 4.63 4.91 -3.95
N ASP A 21 4.73 6.11 -4.50
CA ASP A 21 5.95 6.91 -4.44
C ASP A 21 6.28 7.27 -2.98
N GLU A 22 5.27 7.60 -2.18
CA GLU A 22 5.44 7.82 -0.74
C GLU A 22 5.88 6.55 0.00
N LEU A 23 5.25 5.40 -0.26
CA LEU A 23 5.64 4.10 0.31
C LEU A 23 7.12 3.78 0.02
N ARG A 24 7.57 4.02 -1.23
CA ARG A 24 8.97 3.80 -1.61
C ARG A 24 9.92 4.71 -0.84
N ALA A 25 9.59 6.00 -0.74
CA ALA A 25 10.40 6.96 0.01
C ALA A 25 10.47 6.62 1.50
N GLU A 26 9.35 6.19 2.10
CA GLU A 26 9.27 5.76 3.50
C GLU A 26 10.06 4.46 3.74
N ALA A 27 10.03 3.51 2.79
CA ALA A 27 10.79 2.28 2.87
C ALA A 27 12.31 2.55 2.83
N GLU A 28 12.78 3.42 1.93
CA GLU A 28 14.19 3.83 1.87
C GLU A 28 14.65 4.50 3.17
N GLN A 29 13.83 5.40 3.72
CA GLN A 29 14.12 6.05 5.01
C GLN A 29 14.13 5.07 6.17
N THR A 30 13.21 4.11 6.19
CA THR A 30 13.12 3.08 7.24
C THR A 30 14.35 2.19 7.20
N ILE A 31 14.78 1.74 6.03
CA ILE A 31 16.00 0.93 5.88
C ILE A 31 17.23 1.68 6.38
N ALA A 32 17.35 2.97 6.10
CA ALA A 32 18.47 3.78 6.58
C ALA A 32 18.54 3.88 8.12
N ARG A 33 17.39 3.72 8.80
CA ARG A 33 17.28 3.74 10.26
C ARG A 33 17.36 2.34 10.87
N GLU A 34 16.80 1.34 10.20
CA GLU A 34 16.64 -0.02 10.68
C GLU A 34 16.95 -1.05 9.58
N GLU A 35 18.25 -1.32 9.44
CA GLU A 35 18.79 -2.26 8.45
C GLU A 35 18.18 -3.68 8.55
N ALA A 36 17.73 -4.09 9.74
CA ALA A 36 17.10 -5.40 9.96
C ALA A 36 15.81 -5.60 9.13
N LEU A 37 15.14 -4.52 8.73
CA LEU A 37 13.93 -4.56 7.92
C LEU A 37 14.19 -4.56 6.41
N ARG A 38 15.45 -4.42 5.97
CA ARG A 38 15.81 -4.34 4.55
C ARG A 38 15.20 -5.46 3.71
N GLY A 39 15.37 -6.72 4.13
CA GLY A 39 14.96 -7.86 3.34
C GLY A 39 13.45 -7.88 3.04
N VAL A 40 12.62 -7.50 4.02
CA VAL A 40 11.16 -7.45 3.81
C VAL A 40 10.78 -6.23 2.95
N LEU A 41 11.34 -5.06 3.23
CA LEU A 41 11.03 -3.82 2.51
C LEU A 41 11.50 -3.83 1.05
N GLU A 42 12.64 -4.45 0.78
CA GLU A 42 13.09 -4.68 -0.60
C GLU A 42 12.14 -5.62 -1.34
N ALA A 43 11.72 -6.72 -0.70
CA ALA A 43 10.84 -7.71 -1.31
C ALA A 43 9.41 -7.20 -1.54
N THR A 44 8.86 -6.37 -0.65
CA THR A 44 7.45 -5.92 -0.73
C THR A 44 7.30 -4.53 -1.34
N VAL A 45 8.33 -3.68 -1.32
CA VAL A 45 8.25 -2.30 -1.82
C VAL A 45 9.32 -2.00 -2.87
N LEU A 46 10.61 -2.07 -2.51
CA LEU A 46 11.65 -1.44 -3.34
C LEU A 46 11.94 -2.16 -4.66
N PHE A 47 11.86 -3.49 -4.69
CA PHE A 47 12.04 -4.28 -5.93
C PHE A 47 10.76 -4.44 -6.75
N GLN A 48 9.64 -3.93 -6.24
CA GLN A 48 8.35 -4.02 -6.90
C GLN A 48 8.15 -2.82 -7.83
N THR A 49 7.50 -3.06 -8.97
CA THR A 49 7.40 -2.07 -10.06
C THR A 49 6.29 -1.05 -9.84
N ASN A 50 5.27 -1.38 -9.05
CA ASN A 50 4.13 -0.53 -8.73
C ASN A 50 3.38 -1.08 -7.50
N PHE A 51 2.37 -0.33 -7.05
CA PHE A 51 1.52 -0.68 -5.92
C PHE A 51 0.91 -2.08 -6.01
N ALA A 52 0.41 -2.50 -7.18
CA ALA A 52 -0.20 -3.81 -7.37
C ALA A 52 0.82 -4.94 -7.17
N ALA A 53 2.03 -4.80 -7.73
CA ALA A 53 3.10 -5.76 -7.53
C ALA A 53 3.55 -5.83 -6.06
N GLY A 54 3.63 -4.68 -5.39
CA GLY A 54 3.92 -4.59 -3.96
C GLY A 54 2.88 -5.31 -3.10
N LEU A 55 1.60 -4.98 -3.30
CA LEU A 55 0.49 -5.59 -2.59
C LEU A 55 0.43 -7.11 -2.84
N GLY A 56 0.65 -7.55 -4.09
CA GLY A 56 0.70 -8.97 -4.44
C GLY A 56 1.83 -9.71 -3.72
N SER A 57 3.04 -9.13 -3.68
CA SER A 57 4.19 -9.69 -2.97
C SER A 57 3.95 -9.78 -1.46
N LEU A 58 3.40 -8.72 -0.88
CA LEU A 58 3.05 -8.65 0.53
C LEU A 58 2.00 -9.71 0.92
N LEU A 59 0.89 -9.79 0.18
CA LEU A 59 -0.17 -10.77 0.43
C LEU A 59 0.35 -12.20 0.27
N ALA A 60 1.17 -12.43 -0.76
CA ALA A 60 1.81 -13.72 -0.97
C ALA A 60 2.72 -14.11 0.19
N GLY A 61 3.54 -13.17 0.71
CA GLY A 61 4.37 -13.40 1.88
C GLY A 61 3.56 -13.72 3.14
N LYS A 62 2.46 -12.99 3.37
CA LYS A 62 1.57 -13.19 4.53
C LYS A 62 0.78 -14.51 4.47
N LEU A 63 0.40 -14.97 3.28
CA LEU A 63 -0.46 -16.15 3.10
C LEU A 63 0.32 -17.45 2.78
N ALA A 64 1.61 -17.35 2.46
CA ALA A 64 2.38 -18.50 2.03
C ALA A 64 2.52 -19.56 3.13
N HIS A 65 2.39 -20.82 2.71
CA HIS A 65 2.65 -21.98 3.57
C HIS A 65 3.06 -23.19 2.73
N SER A 66 3.32 -24.33 3.38
CA SER A 66 3.86 -25.54 2.73
C SER A 66 3.06 -26.04 1.52
N PHE A 67 1.74 -25.86 1.49
CA PHE A 67 0.91 -26.29 0.36
C PHE A 67 0.68 -25.19 -0.68
N MET A 68 0.89 -23.93 -0.30
CA MET A 68 0.68 -22.79 -1.18
C MET A 68 1.88 -21.84 -1.12
N PRO A 69 2.86 -22.02 -2.03
CA PRO A 69 4.05 -21.18 -2.06
C PRO A 69 3.72 -19.72 -2.41
N ALA A 70 4.54 -18.77 -1.93
CA ALA A 70 4.39 -17.35 -2.20
C ALA A 70 4.31 -17.04 -3.71
N ALA A 71 5.10 -17.71 -4.55
CA ALA A 71 5.06 -17.51 -6.00
C ALA A 71 3.69 -17.85 -6.62
N THR A 72 2.99 -18.86 -6.09
CA THR A 72 1.64 -19.23 -6.54
C THR A 72 0.61 -18.20 -6.08
N LEU A 73 0.70 -17.75 -4.83
CA LEU A 73 -0.17 -16.71 -4.28
C LEU A 73 0.01 -15.37 -4.99
N ALA A 74 1.24 -14.98 -5.32
CA ALA A 74 1.53 -13.74 -6.04
C ALA A 74 0.91 -13.76 -7.44
N GLN A 75 0.99 -14.90 -8.14
CA GLN A 75 0.32 -15.09 -9.43
C GLN A 75 -1.20 -14.98 -9.30
N LEU A 76 -1.79 -15.60 -8.28
CA LEU A 76 -3.23 -15.52 -8.02
C LEU A 76 -3.68 -14.08 -7.71
N ALA A 77 -2.94 -13.39 -6.83
CA ALA A 77 -3.22 -12.00 -6.49
C ALA A 77 -3.14 -11.10 -7.73
N ASN A 78 -2.10 -11.25 -8.55
CA ASN A 78 -1.94 -10.51 -9.80
C ASN A 78 -3.08 -10.79 -10.78
N ALA A 79 -3.51 -12.05 -10.92
CA ALA A 79 -4.64 -12.41 -11.76
C ALA A 79 -5.93 -11.71 -11.28
N ALA A 80 -6.21 -11.75 -9.97
CA ALA A 80 -7.39 -11.10 -9.40
C ALA A 80 -7.38 -9.57 -9.59
N MET A 81 -6.23 -8.93 -9.39
CA MET A 81 -6.06 -7.48 -9.59
C MET A 81 -6.13 -7.09 -11.07
N THR A 82 -5.72 -7.97 -11.98
CA THR A 82 -5.87 -7.78 -13.43
C THR A 82 -7.33 -7.92 -13.85
N GLU A 83 -8.04 -8.90 -13.33
CA GLU A 83 -9.47 -9.13 -13.62
C GLU A 83 -10.34 -8.02 -13.04
N ARG A 84 -10.00 -7.51 -11.85
CA ARG A 84 -10.71 -6.43 -11.17
C ARG A 84 -9.74 -5.33 -10.73
N PRO A 85 -9.40 -4.37 -11.62
CA PRO A 85 -8.52 -3.25 -11.29
C PRO A 85 -8.99 -2.37 -10.13
N ALA A 86 -10.30 -2.38 -9.83
CA ALA A 86 -10.88 -1.67 -8.68
C ALA A 86 -10.25 -2.09 -7.34
N ILE A 87 -9.77 -3.34 -7.20
CA ILE A 87 -9.07 -3.81 -5.99
C ILE A 87 -7.90 -2.88 -5.63
N ILE A 88 -7.16 -2.39 -6.64
CA ILE A 88 -6.02 -1.51 -6.43
C ILE A 88 -6.47 -0.15 -5.90
N ALA A 89 -7.52 0.42 -6.50
CA ALA A 89 -8.06 1.70 -6.08
C ALA A 89 -8.68 1.63 -4.67
N GLU A 90 -9.37 0.53 -4.37
CA GLU A 90 -9.95 0.25 -3.05
C GLU A 90 -8.86 0.08 -1.98
N ALA A 91 -7.81 -0.70 -2.25
CA ALA A 91 -6.69 -0.87 -1.32
C ALA A 91 -5.91 0.44 -1.07
N ALA A 92 -5.73 1.26 -2.11
CA ALA A 92 -5.16 2.60 -1.97
C ALA A 92 -6.05 3.52 -1.10
N ALA A 93 -7.37 3.45 -1.30
CA ALA A 93 -8.32 4.19 -0.48
C ALA A 93 -8.33 3.71 0.98
N ASP A 94 -8.13 2.42 1.24
CA ASP A 94 -8.01 1.86 2.59
C ASP A 94 -6.78 2.44 3.32
N LEU A 95 -5.62 2.49 2.66
CA LEU A 95 -4.41 3.11 3.23
C LEU A 95 -4.60 4.60 3.51
N ALA A 96 -5.18 5.34 2.56
CA ALA A 96 -5.51 6.75 2.74
C ALA A 96 -6.48 6.96 3.91
N ALA A 97 -7.49 6.10 4.04
CA ALA A 97 -8.45 6.16 5.13
C ALA A 97 -7.80 5.86 6.49
N ILE A 98 -6.88 4.89 6.56
CA ILE A 98 -6.13 4.60 7.80
C ILE A 98 -5.29 5.82 8.19
N ARG A 99 -4.49 6.36 7.27
CA ARG A 99 -3.63 7.53 7.52
C ARG A 99 -4.43 8.77 7.94
N ALA A 100 -5.63 8.96 7.39
CA ALA A 100 -6.48 10.08 7.75
C ALA A 100 -7.15 9.94 9.14
N ARG A 101 -7.31 8.72 9.64
CA ARG A 101 -8.15 8.43 10.83
C ARG A 101 -7.36 7.96 12.03
N ASP A 102 -6.19 7.34 11.84
CA ASP A 102 -5.36 6.79 12.89
C ASP A 102 -4.15 7.71 13.15
N PRO A 103 -4.11 8.43 14.30
CA PRO A 103 -2.97 9.27 14.65
C PRO A 103 -1.64 8.52 14.80
N ALA A 104 -1.65 7.20 15.01
CA ALA A 104 -0.45 6.38 15.11
C ALA A 104 0.07 5.92 13.73
N ALA A 105 -0.73 6.04 12.67
CA ALA A 105 -0.33 5.72 11.30
C ALA A 105 0.39 6.92 10.66
N GLU A 106 1.59 7.22 11.15
CA GLU A 106 2.39 8.37 10.71
C GLU A 106 2.91 8.26 9.27
N SER A 107 2.88 7.05 8.70
CA SER A 107 3.38 6.72 7.35
C SER A 107 2.42 5.78 6.62
N TYR A 108 2.47 5.72 5.28
CA TYR A 108 1.76 4.68 4.54
C TYR A 108 2.38 3.29 4.72
N LEU A 109 3.67 3.23 5.04
CA LEU A 109 4.40 2.00 5.27
C LEU A 109 3.93 1.25 6.52
N THR A 110 3.48 1.96 7.55
CA THR A 110 2.99 1.36 8.80
C THR A 110 1.76 0.45 8.59
N PRO A 111 0.70 0.87 7.89
CA PRO A 111 -0.46 0.01 7.62
C PRO A 111 -0.32 -0.95 6.43
N PHE A 112 0.73 -0.81 5.60
CA PHE A 112 0.98 -1.68 4.44
C PHE A 112 1.55 -3.05 4.89
#